data_AF-A0A9P5CWR0-F1
#
_entry.id   AF-A0A9P5CWR0-F1
#
_cell.length_a   1.000
_cell.length_b   1.000
_cell.length_c   1.000
_cell.angle_alpha   90.00
_cell.angle_beta   90.00
_cell.angle_gamma   90.00
#
_symmetry.space_group_name_H-M   'P 1'
#
loop_
_entity.id
_entity.type
_entity.pdbx_description
1 polymer ?
#
loop_
_entity_poly.entity_id
_entity_poly.type
_entity_poly.pdbx_seq_one_letter_code
_entity_poly.pdbx_strand_id
1 'polypeptide(L)'
;MSLFEPHVDDQLGFSFILNSSLDIFDMRQQHTSVDQDLGLLHALDERLSVYGWLTNTGVKFAIVVDLEGRTPEHSSGHERPLPVVGLRDSDLKPAFRALQTAYVKLLQNPFYNPDDNVLGKESQTQPKPKGIASRQFVEEVNRIGRTWAPGITGIDLDRHHVRNTHRKAPKSDNVYLQLLVKLYRFLARRTDANFNKVILRRLFMSRINRPPVSLSRIVSSVKKGSEEATAGKTIVVVGTITDDNRLLEVPKMSIAALRFTSSARARIEKAGGEILTLDQLALRAPTGANTILLRGPKNSREAVKHFGFGPHSGKKPLVASKGRKFERARGRRRSRGFKV
;
A
#
# COMPACT_ATOMS: atom_id res chain seq x y z
N MET A 1 20.62 -7.45 -25.84
CA MET A 1 21.43 -6.44 -25.14
C MET A 1 21.18 -6.58 -23.64
N SER A 2 22.25 -6.69 -22.85
CA SER A 2 22.15 -6.84 -21.39
C SER A 2 21.66 -5.56 -20.73
N LEU A 3 20.95 -5.74 -19.61
CA LEU A 3 20.47 -4.66 -18.75
C LEU A 3 21.57 -4.03 -17.89
N PHE A 4 22.73 -4.68 -17.81
CA PHE A 4 23.86 -4.29 -16.99
C PHE A 4 25.13 -4.57 -17.81
N GLU A 5 25.97 -3.54 -18.00
CA GLU A 5 27.28 -3.66 -18.65
C GLU A 5 28.34 -3.75 -17.55
N PRO A 6 28.81 -4.96 -17.17
CA PRO A 6 29.90 -5.08 -16.20
C PRO A 6 31.28 -4.87 -16.82
N HIS A 7 31.41 -4.86 -18.15
CA HIS A 7 32.69 -4.75 -18.85
C HIS A 7 32.59 -3.68 -19.94
N VAL A 8 33.06 -2.47 -19.62
CA VAL A 8 33.09 -1.33 -20.55
C VAL A 8 34.12 -1.56 -21.67
N ASP A 9 35.09 -2.45 -21.44
CA ASP A 9 36.27 -2.61 -22.29
C ASP A 9 36.11 -3.62 -23.45
N ASP A 10 35.07 -4.48 -23.46
CA ASP A 10 34.80 -5.43 -24.56
C ASP A 10 33.30 -5.65 -24.83
N GLN A 11 32.62 -4.59 -25.27
CA GLN A 11 31.19 -4.62 -25.62
C GLN A 11 30.87 -5.61 -26.76
N LEU A 12 31.80 -5.78 -27.71
CA LEU A 12 31.61 -6.66 -28.85
C LEU A 12 31.73 -8.13 -28.46
N GLY A 13 32.75 -8.48 -27.67
CA GLY A 13 32.90 -9.81 -27.09
C GLY A 13 31.68 -10.17 -26.26
N PHE A 14 31.23 -9.30 -25.35
CA PHE A 14 30.05 -9.56 -24.54
C PHE A 14 28.76 -9.76 -25.37
N SER A 15 28.58 -8.98 -26.44
CA SER A 15 27.46 -9.15 -27.38
C SER A 15 27.52 -10.50 -28.11
N PHE A 16 28.71 -10.92 -28.56
CA PHE A 16 28.93 -12.21 -29.19
C PHE A 16 28.58 -13.37 -28.24
N ILE A 17 28.98 -13.27 -26.97
CA ILE A 17 28.73 -14.27 -25.94
C ILE A 17 27.23 -14.43 -25.68
N LEU A 18 26.51 -13.31 -25.54
CA LEU A 18 25.06 -13.33 -25.34
C LEU A 18 24.33 -13.95 -26.53
N ASN A 19 24.70 -13.58 -27.75
CA ASN A 19 24.07 -14.13 -28.96
C ASN A 19 24.35 -15.63 -29.10
N SER A 20 25.60 -16.05 -28.88
CA SER A 20 25.97 -17.48 -28.90
C SER A 20 25.23 -18.27 -27.81
N SER A 21 25.00 -17.66 -26.64
CA SER A 21 24.22 -18.28 -25.57
C SER A 21 22.75 -18.48 -25.96
N LEU A 22 22.17 -17.56 -26.75
CA LEU A 22 20.79 -17.70 -27.26
C LEU A 22 20.64 -18.90 -28.19
N ASP A 23 21.64 -19.18 -29.03
CA ASP A 23 21.64 -20.37 -29.87
C ASP A 23 21.64 -21.65 -29.02
N ILE A 24 22.40 -21.66 -27.91
CA ILE A 24 22.43 -22.79 -26.97
C ILE A 24 21.09 -22.94 -26.24
N PHE A 25 20.40 -21.83 -25.91
CA PHE A 25 19.04 -21.89 -25.40
C PHE A 25 18.11 -22.63 -26.37
N ASP A 26 18.17 -22.29 -27.66
CA ASP A 26 17.31 -22.90 -28.68
C ASP A 26 17.67 -24.38 -28.94
N MET A 27 18.96 -24.72 -28.92
CA MET A 27 19.43 -26.11 -29.06
C MET A 27 19.04 -27.01 -27.88
N ARG A 28 19.07 -26.48 -26.65
CA ARG A 28 18.81 -27.26 -25.42
C ARG A 28 17.36 -27.17 -24.94
N GLN A 29 16.54 -26.32 -25.56
CA GLN A 29 15.15 -26.15 -25.19
C GLN A 29 14.35 -27.45 -25.40
N GLN A 30 13.71 -27.92 -24.33
CA GLN A 30 12.75 -29.01 -24.37
C GLN A 30 11.33 -28.43 -24.36
N HIS A 31 10.37 -29.06 -25.04
CA HIS A 31 8.97 -28.64 -25.00
C HIS A 31 8.25 -29.22 -23.78
N THR A 32 8.54 -28.65 -22.61
CA THR A 32 8.01 -29.10 -21.32
C THR A 32 7.20 -28.00 -20.65
N SER A 33 6.17 -28.35 -19.86
CA SER A 33 5.32 -27.41 -19.13
C SER A 33 5.93 -26.83 -17.84
N VAL A 34 7.20 -27.15 -17.57
CA VAL A 34 7.95 -26.79 -16.35
C VAL A 34 9.15 -25.94 -16.75
N ASP A 35 9.54 -25.02 -15.86
CA ASP A 35 10.78 -24.24 -16.00
C ASP A 35 11.99 -25.17 -16.14
N GLN A 36 12.91 -24.83 -17.04
CA GLN A 36 14.09 -25.61 -17.39
C GLN A 36 15.35 -24.90 -16.94
N ASP A 37 16.11 -25.59 -16.10
CA ASP A 37 17.46 -25.21 -15.74
C ASP A 37 18.41 -25.75 -16.82
N LEU A 38 19.02 -24.87 -17.61
CA LEU A 38 19.94 -25.26 -18.69
C LEU A 38 21.40 -25.32 -18.21
N GLY A 39 21.63 -24.97 -16.93
CA GLY A 39 22.95 -24.95 -16.32
C GLY A 39 23.92 -24.02 -17.04
N LEU A 40 25.19 -24.40 -17.07
CA LEU A 40 26.25 -23.69 -17.78
C LEU A 40 26.00 -23.73 -19.31
N LEU A 41 25.82 -22.55 -19.90
CA LEU A 41 25.68 -22.36 -21.34
C LEU A 41 27.05 -22.20 -21.99
N HIS A 42 27.88 -21.32 -21.43
CA HIS A 42 29.16 -20.94 -22.01
C HIS A 42 30.17 -20.63 -20.91
N ALA A 43 31.35 -21.23 -20.99
CA ALA A 43 32.46 -20.98 -20.09
C ALA A 43 33.60 -20.33 -20.90
N LEU A 44 33.93 -19.09 -20.59
CA LEU A 44 35.02 -18.38 -21.23
C LEU A 44 36.17 -18.25 -20.26
N ASP A 45 37.27 -18.89 -20.66
CA ASP A 45 38.64 -18.64 -20.24
C ASP A 45 38.76 -18.08 -18.82
N GLU A 46 38.76 -18.97 -17.81
CA GLU A 46 38.95 -18.75 -16.36
C GLU A 46 38.21 -17.58 -15.66
N ARG A 47 37.47 -16.73 -16.40
CA ARG A 47 37.00 -15.41 -15.97
C ARG A 47 35.48 -15.30 -15.98
N LEU A 48 34.82 -15.64 -17.07
CA LEU A 48 33.37 -15.44 -17.21
C LEU A 48 32.64 -16.74 -17.51
N SER A 49 31.62 -17.04 -16.71
CA SER A 49 30.72 -18.19 -16.93
C SER A 49 29.28 -17.72 -17.07
N VAL A 50 28.59 -18.19 -18.11
CA VAL A 50 27.20 -17.84 -18.41
C VAL A 50 26.30 -19.03 -18.11
N TYR A 51 25.30 -18.80 -17.26
CA TYR A 51 24.31 -19.79 -16.86
C TYR A 51 22.92 -19.42 -17.38
N GLY A 52 22.13 -20.44 -17.73
CA GLY A 52 20.84 -20.28 -18.39
C GLY A 52 19.66 -20.88 -17.64
N TRP A 53 18.55 -20.15 -17.62
CA TRP A 53 17.26 -20.62 -17.13
C TRP A 53 16.14 -20.22 -18.08
N LEU A 54 15.32 -21.19 -18.48
CA LEU A 54 14.18 -20.98 -19.38
C LEU A 54 12.87 -21.18 -18.62
N THR A 55 11.97 -20.20 -18.66
CA THR A 55 10.64 -20.37 -18.06
C THR A 55 9.68 -21.11 -18.97
N ASN A 56 8.63 -21.68 -18.39
CA ASN A 56 7.50 -22.27 -19.12
C ASN A 56 6.76 -21.29 -20.05
N THR A 57 6.92 -19.98 -19.84
CA THR A 57 6.38 -18.91 -20.70
C THR A 57 7.32 -18.52 -21.86
N GLY A 58 8.47 -19.19 -22.00
CA GLY A 58 9.45 -18.90 -23.04
C GLY A 58 10.38 -17.72 -22.75
N VAL A 59 10.42 -17.24 -21.50
CA VAL A 59 11.35 -16.17 -21.08
C VAL A 59 12.70 -16.78 -20.75
N LYS A 60 13.75 -16.31 -21.42
CA LYS A 60 15.15 -16.74 -21.24
C LYS A 60 15.85 -15.83 -20.24
N PHE A 61 16.32 -16.37 -19.13
CA PHE A 61 17.18 -15.68 -18.15
C PHE A 61 18.62 -16.16 -18.29
N ALA A 62 19.56 -15.24 -18.47
CA ALA A 62 20.99 -15.52 -18.45
C ALA A 62 21.65 -14.75 -17.30
N ILE A 63 22.42 -15.45 -16.46
CA ILE A 63 23.26 -14.84 -15.42
C ILE A 63 24.72 -15.06 -15.83
N VAL A 64 25.47 -13.95 -15.89
CA VAL A 64 26.91 -13.99 -16.12
C VAL A 64 27.60 -13.85 -14.77
N VAL A 65 28.46 -14.79 -14.43
CA VAL A 65 29.25 -14.82 -13.20
C VAL A 65 30.72 -14.62 -13.54
N ASP A 66 31.34 -13.67 -12.87
CA ASP A 66 32.78 -13.46 -12.89
C ASP A 66 33.43 -14.32 -11.80
N LEU A 67 34.30 -15.24 -12.23
CA LEU A 67 34.97 -16.24 -11.40
C LEU A 67 36.20 -15.68 -10.67
N GLU A 68 36.76 -14.52 -11.09
CA GLU A 68 37.85 -13.85 -10.36
C GLU A 68 37.34 -13.24 -9.03
N GLY A 69 36.02 -13.07 -8.89
CA GLY A 69 35.36 -12.63 -7.66
C GLY A 69 35.58 -11.15 -7.34
N ARG A 70 34.56 -10.51 -6.74
CA ARG A 70 34.77 -9.22 -6.06
C ARG A 70 35.44 -9.48 -4.72
N THR A 71 36.61 -8.91 -4.48
CA THR A 71 37.11 -8.72 -3.11
C THR A 71 36.10 -7.84 -2.36
N PRO A 72 35.51 -8.30 -1.25
CA PRO A 72 34.61 -7.46 -0.47
C PRO A 72 35.44 -6.33 0.16
N GLU A 73 35.27 -5.10 -0.32
CA GLU A 73 35.74 -3.94 0.42
C GLU A 73 34.90 -3.83 1.71
N HIS A 74 35.55 -4.20 2.81
CA HIS A 74 35.18 -3.93 4.19
C HIS A 74 34.04 -4.77 4.79
N SER A 75 34.39 -5.97 5.27
CA SER A 75 33.76 -6.57 6.45
C SER A 75 34.81 -6.80 7.53
N SER A 76 34.78 -5.97 8.56
CA SER A 76 35.55 -6.17 9.79
C SER A 76 35.13 -7.50 10.46
N GLY A 77 36.08 -8.43 10.58
CA GLY A 77 35.97 -9.58 11.49
C GLY A 77 36.03 -10.95 10.80
N HIS A 78 37.21 -11.58 10.92
CA HIS A 78 37.44 -13.03 10.95
C HIS A 78 36.57 -13.98 10.10
N GLU A 79 36.58 -13.84 8.78
CA GLU A 79 36.36 -14.99 7.89
C GLU A 79 37.38 -14.97 6.75
N ARG A 80 38.10 -16.08 6.57
CA ARG A 80 39.05 -16.23 5.45
C ARG A 80 38.22 -16.31 4.16
N PRO A 81 38.58 -15.56 3.11
CA PRO A 81 37.90 -15.68 1.82
C PRO A 81 38.15 -17.08 1.28
N LEU A 82 37.08 -17.86 1.13
CA LEU A 82 37.14 -19.12 0.40
C LEU A 82 37.21 -18.76 -1.09
N PRO A 83 38.22 -19.22 -1.85
CA PRO A 83 38.21 -19.07 -3.30
C PRO A 83 36.97 -19.77 -3.85
N VAL A 84 36.26 -19.11 -4.78
CA VAL A 84 35.10 -19.69 -5.47
C VAL A 84 35.60 -20.76 -6.45
N VAL A 85 36.10 -21.88 -5.93
CA VAL A 85 36.47 -23.05 -6.73
C VAL A 85 35.20 -23.87 -6.94
N GLY A 86 34.62 -23.75 -8.13
CA GLY A 86 33.53 -24.59 -8.63
C GLY A 86 32.14 -24.17 -8.18
N LEU A 87 31.58 -23.14 -8.82
CA LEU A 87 30.17 -22.80 -8.70
C LEU A 87 29.31 -23.96 -9.22
N ARG A 88 28.45 -24.52 -8.38
CA ARG A 88 27.52 -25.59 -8.80
C ARG A 88 26.26 -24.97 -9.39
N ASP A 89 25.66 -25.64 -10.37
CA ASP A 89 24.37 -25.21 -10.96
C ASP A 89 23.28 -25.00 -9.90
N SER A 90 23.32 -25.77 -8.80
CA SER A 90 22.41 -25.63 -7.66
C SER A 90 22.45 -24.26 -6.98
N ASP A 91 23.61 -23.58 -7.01
CA ASP A 91 23.86 -22.36 -6.25
C ASP A 91 23.23 -21.13 -6.92
N LEU A 92 22.96 -21.23 -8.22
CA LEU A 92 22.31 -20.19 -9.01
C LEU A 92 20.78 -20.31 -9.03
N LYS A 93 20.22 -21.47 -8.68
CA LYS A 93 18.76 -21.67 -8.65
C LYS A 93 18.03 -20.61 -7.82
N PRO A 94 18.49 -20.21 -6.63
CA PRO A 94 17.86 -19.14 -5.86
C PRO A 94 17.91 -17.79 -6.56
N ALA A 95 19.02 -17.46 -7.23
CA ALA A 95 19.15 -16.23 -8.01
C ALA A 95 18.19 -16.19 -9.21
N PHE A 96 18.09 -17.29 -9.97
CA PHE A 96 17.13 -17.40 -11.08
C PHE A 96 15.69 -17.27 -10.61
N ARG A 97 15.31 -17.93 -9.51
CA ARG A 97 13.96 -17.78 -8.91
C ARG A 97 13.70 -16.35 -8.43
N ALA A 98 14.71 -15.66 -7.90
CA ALA A 98 14.62 -14.27 -7.49
C ALA A 98 14.31 -13.36 -8.69
N LEU A 99 15.08 -13.52 -9.77
CA LEU A 99 14.94 -12.76 -11.00
C LEU A 99 13.59 -13.02 -11.67
N GLN A 100 13.17 -14.29 -11.74
CA GLN A 100 11.85 -14.66 -12.23
C GLN A 100 10.74 -13.98 -11.41
N THR A 101 10.85 -13.98 -10.08
CA THR A 101 9.87 -13.31 -9.20
C THR A 101 9.86 -11.80 -9.42
N ALA A 102 11.02 -11.17 -9.57
CA ALA A 102 11.13 -9.74 -9.88
C ALA A 102 10.51 -9.40 -11.24
N TYR A 103 10.73 -10.24 -12.25
CA TYR A 103 10.17 -10.08 -13.59
C TYR A 103 8.64 -10.27 -13.61
N VAL A 104 8.11 -11.25 -12.86
CA VAL A 104 6.66 -11.41 -12.70
C VAL A 104 6.03 -10.19 -12.03
N LYS A 105 6.66 -9.62 -10.99
CA LYS A 105 6.18 -8.38 -10.36
C LYS A 105 6.18 -7.19 -11.34
N LEU A 106 7.17 -7.14 -12.22
CA LEU A 106 7.23 -6.14 -13.28
C LEU A 106 6.06 -6.30 -14.26
N LEU A 107 5.77 -7.52 -14.71
CA LEU A 107 4.61 -7.79 -15.59
C LEU A 107 3.25 -7.54 -14.92
N GLN A 108 3.18 -7.68 -13.60
CA GLN A 108 1.98 -7.33 -12.82
C GLN A 108 1.74 -5.81 -12.73
N ASN A 109 2.70 -4.97 -13.16
CA ASN A 109 2.52 -3.54 -13.22
C ASN A 109 1.61 -3.17 -14.40
N PRO A 110 0.43 -2.55 -14.18
CA PRO A 110 -0.49 -2.18 -15.25
C PRO A 110 0.06 -1.17 -16.27
N PHE A 111 1.17 -0.52 -15.95
CA PHE A 111 1.82 0.50 -16.80
C PHE A 111 3.07 -0.02 -17.51
N TYR A 112 3.41 -1.30 -17.35
CA TYR A 112 4.54 -1.90 -18.04
C TYR A 112 4.04 -2.78 -19.18
N ASN A 113 4.50 -2.48 -20.40
CA ASN A 113 4.24 -3.31 -21.58
C ASN A 113 5.57 -3.91 -22.06
N PRO A 114 5.71 -5.24 -22.13
CA PRO A 114 6.96 -5.88 -22.56
C PRO A 114 7.33 -5.54 -24.01
N ASP A 115 6.32 -5.28 -24.86
CA ASP A 115 6.51 -5.01 -26.30
C ASP A 115 7.12 -3.63 -26.58
N ASP A 116 7.06 -2.70 -25.61
CA ASP A 116 7.62 -1.35 -25.77
C ASP A 116 9.16 -1.36 -25.87
N ASN A 117 9.79 -2.45 -25.45
CA ASN A 117 11.25 -2.63 -25.46
C ASN A 117 11.75 -3.53 -26.61
N VAL A 118 10.87 -3.98 -27.51
CA VAL A 118 11.24 -4.74 -28.70
C VAL A 118 11.75 -3.76 -29.76
N LEU A 119 12.98 -3.98 -30.24
CA LEU A 119 13.65 -3.19 -31.27
C LEU A 119 12.75 -3.01 -32.51
N GLY A 120 12.49 -1.76 -32.92
CA GLY A 120 11.86 -1.50 -34.24
C GLY A 120 11.05 -0.21 -34.46
N LYS A 121 10.84 0.68 -33.49
CA LYS A 121 10.24 2.01 -33.76
C LYS A 121 11.14 3.14 -33.28
N GLU A 122 12.15 3.43 -34.08
CA GLU A 122 12.92 4.67 -34.01
C GLU A 122 12.05 5.84 -34.49
N SER A 123 11.21 6.38 -33.60
CA SER A 123 10.68 7.72 -33.76
C SER A 123 11.64 8.69 -33.08
N GLN A 124 12.26 9.55 -33.89
CA GLN A 124 13.25 10.56 -33.52
C GLN A 124 12.74 11.48 -32.40
N THR A 125 13.06 11.20 -31.14
CA THR A 125 13.31 12.21 -30.08
C THR A 125 13.79 11.51 -28.80
N GLN A 126 15.03 11.82 -28.40
CA GLN A 126 15.73 11.38 -27.18
C GLN A 126 16.20 9.90 -27.13
N PRO A 127 17.46 9.64 -26.72
CA PRO A 127 17.97 8.29 -26.54
C PRO A 127 17.28 7.65 -25.33
N LYS A 128 16.23 6.87 -25.56
CA LYS A 128 15.65 6.02 -24.50
C LYS A 128 16.66 4.93 -24.13
N PRO A 129 16.84 4.61 -22.83
CA PRO A 129 17.70 3.52 -22.42
C PRO A 129 17.23 2.22 -23.05
N LYS A 130 18.14 1.51 -23.72
CA LYS A 130 17.87 0.21 -24.35
C LYS A 130 17.68 -0.84 -23.24
N GLY A 131 16.43 -1.07 -22.81
CA GLY A 131 16.10 -2.08 -21.81
C GLY A 131 14.96 -1.69 -20.86
N ILE A 132 14.65 -2.59 -19.91
CA ILE A 132 13.64 -2.39 -18.87
C ILE A 132 14.02 -1.20 -17.97
N ALA A 133 13.35 -0.06 -18.16
CA ALA A 133 13.61 1.19 -17.43
C ALA A 133 12.92 1.29 -16.04
N SER A 134 12.22 0.24 -15.58
CA SER A 134 11.49 0.27 -14.30
C SER A 134 12.46 0.36 -13.12
N ARG A 135 12.46 1.51 -12.43
CA ARG A 135 13.32 1.76 -11.27
C ARG A 135 13.21 0.69 -10.19
N GLN A 136 11.98 0.24 -9.89
CA GLN A 136 11.75 -0.79 -8.87
C GLN A 136 12.33 -2.14 -9.26
N PHE A 137 12.25 -2.50 -10.55
CA PHE A 137 12.83 -3.73 -11.06
C PHE A 137 14.36 -3.67 -11.01
N VAL A 138 14.95 -2.56 -11.46
CA VAL A 138 16.40 -2.35 -11.43
C VAL A 138 16.95 -2.37 -10.00
N GLU A 139 16.27 -1.72 -9.05
CA GLU A 139 16.64 -1.76 -7.63
C GLU A 139 16.59 -3.20 -7.08
N GLU A 140 15.57 -3.99 -7.44
CA GLU A 140 15.45 -5.39 -7.00
C GLU A 140 16.51 -6.31 -7.63
N VAL A 141 16.82 -6.15 -8.93
CA VAL A 141 17.89 -6.92 -9.58
C VAL A 141 19.26 -6.59 -8.97
N ASN A 142 19.54 -5.32 -8.71
CA ASN A 142 20.76 -4.91 -8.02
C ASN A 142 20.82 -5.47 -6.59
N ARG A 143 19.69 -5.55 -5.88
CA ARG A 143 19.62 -6.20 -4.57
C ARG A 143 19.96 -7.68 -4.66
N ILE A 144 19.35 -8.40 -5.61
CA ILE A 144 19.63 -9.82 -5.86
C ILE A 144 21.13 -10.03 -6.12
N GLY A 145 21.74 -9.22 -7.00
CA GLY A 145 23.17 -9.33 -7.31
C GLY A 145 24.12 -8.99 -6.16
N ARG A 146 23.70 -8.14 -5.20
CA ARG A 146 24.50 -7.84 -3.99
C ARG A 146 24.34 -8.87 -2.87
N THR A 147 23.15 -9.44 -2.75
CA THR A 147 22.81 -10.38 -1.66
C THR A 147 23.16 -11.82 -2.02
N TRP A 148 23.21 -12.16 -3.31
CA TRP A 148 23.55 -13.51 -3.75
C TRP A 148 25.05 -13.80 -3.59
N ALA A 149 25.34 -14.98 -3.03
CA ALA A 149 26.66 -15.58 -2.94
C ALA A 149 26.51 -17.11 -3.08
N PRO A 150 27.55 -17.82 -3.57
CA PRO A 150 27.54 -19.28 -3.64
C PRO A 150 27.22 -19.90 -2.26
N GLY A 151 26.32 -20.88 -2.20
CA GLY A 151 25.88 -21.53 -0.96
C GLY A 151 24.65 -20.90 -0.28
N ILE A 152 24.13 -19.77 -0.77
CA ILE A 152 22.89 -19.18 -0.27
C ILE A 152 21.68 -19.95 -0.85
N THR A 153 20.97 -20.71 -0.02
CA THR A 153 19.83 -21.54 -0.45
C THR A 153 18.48 -20.79 -0.53
N GLY A 154 18.44 -19.50 -0.19
CA GLY A 154 17.21 -18.71 -0.15
C GLY A 154 17.46 -17.21 -0.21
N ILE A 155 16.51 -16.46 -0.76
CA ILE A 155 16.59 -15.00 -0.86
C ILE A 155 16.07 -14.42 0.46
N ASP A 156 16.89 -13.64 1.14
CA ASP A 156 16.43 -12.89 2.30
C ASP A 156 15.45 -11.80 1.85
N LEU A 157 14.24 -11.84 2.39
CA LEU A 157 13.19 -10.86 2.14
C LEU A 157 12.94 -10.11 3.43
N ASP A 158 13.14 -8.79 3.43
CA ASP A 158 12.94 -7.94 4.62
C ASP A 158 11.54 -8.09 5.25
N ARG A 159 10.53 -8.53 4.48
CA ARG A 159 9.15 -8.70 4.95
C ARG A 159 8.46 -9.90 4.29
N HIS A 160 8.07 -10.86 5.12
CA HIS A 160 7.27 -12.01 4.70
C HIS A 160 5.77 -11.82 4.97
N HIS A 161 4.92 -12.26 4.04
CA HIS A 161 3.47 -12.40 4.20
C HIS A 161 2.72 -11.15 4.75
N VAL A 162 3.05 -9.96 4.24
CA VAL A 162 2.43 -8.71 4.69
C VAL A 162 0.94 -8.69 4.32
N ARG A 163 0.07 -8.87 5.33
CA ARG A 163 -1.39 -8.80 5.16
C ARG A 163 -1.86 -7.34 5.14
N ASN A 164 -2.79 -7.03 4.26
CA ASN A 164 -3.46 -5.72 4.26
C ASN A 164 -4.35 -5.59 5.52
N THR A 165 -4.12 -4.55 6.31
CA THR A 165 -4.83 -4.28 7.57
C THR A 165 -6.20 -3.59 7.38
N HIS A 166 -6.50 -3.11 6.17
CA HIS A 166 -7.74 -2.42 5.88
C HIS A 166 -8.92 -3.38 5.69
N ARG A 167 -10.08 -2.99 6.21
CA ARG A 167 -11.33 -3.74 6.02
C ARG A 167 -11.80 -3.66 4.57
N LYS A 168 -12.11 -4.82 3.97
CA LYS A 168 -12.66 -4.94 2.61
C LYS A 168 -14.20 -5.02 2.57
N ALA A 169 -14.83 -5.27 3.72
CA ALA A 169 -16.27 -5.40 3.88
C ALA A 169 -16.67 -4.96 5.32
N PRO A 170 -17.95 -4.58 5.56
CA PRO A 170 -18.42 -4.35 6.92
C PRO A 170 -18.46 -5.69 7.67
N LYS A 171 -18.13 -5.68 8.98
CA LYS A 171 -18.26 -6.87 9.85
C LYS A 171 -19.73 -7.14 10.28
N SER A 172 -20.65 -6.21 9.99
CA SER A 172 -22.03 -6.30 10.47
C SER A 172 -22.91 -7.08 9.48
N ASP A 173 -23.79 -7.93 10.01
CA ASP A 173 -24.72 -8.75 9.23
C ASP A 173 -26.04 -8.03 8.87
N ASN A 174 -26.12 -6.71 9.08
CA ASN A 174 -27.30 -5.94 8.74
C ASN A 174 -27.47 -5.86 7.21
N VAL A 175 -28.57 -6.45 6.71
CA VAL A 175 -28.89 -6.54 5.27
C VAL A 175 -28.95 -5.16 4.60
N TYR A 176 -29.59 -4.16 5.23
CA TYR A 176 -29.67 -2.81 4.67
C TYR A 176 -28.30 -2.14 4.52
N LEU A 177 -27.38 -2.39 5.46
CA LEU A 177 -26.00 -1.90 5.34
C LEU A 177 -25.26 -2.60 4.20
N GLN A 178 -25.49 -3.91 4.01
CA GLN A 178 -24.90 -4.67 2.91
C GLN A 178 -25.43 -4.19 1.54
N LEU A 179 -26.71 -3.86 1.44
CA LEU A 179 -27.30 -3.27 0.22
C LEU A 179 -26.67 -1.91 -0.11
N LEU A 180 -26.54 -1.02 0.89
CA LEU A 180 -25.83 0.26 0.71
C LEU A 180 -24.37 0.06 0.28
N VAL A 181 -23.68 -0.93 0.85
CA VAL A 181 -22.33 -1.29 0.43
C VAL A 181 -22.30 -1.78 -1.01
N LYS A 182 -23.26 -2.61 -1.45
CA LYS A 182 -23.36 -3.10 -2.82
C LYS A 182 -23.53 -1.92 -3.80
N LEU A 183 -24.42 -0.97 -3.45
CA LEU A 183 -24.65 0.26 -4.22
C LEU A 183 -23.37 1.11 -4.32
N TYR A 184 -22.77 1.49 -3.20
CA TYR A 184 -21.56 2.35 -3.22
C TYR A 184 -20.32 1.64 -3.76
N ARG A 185 -20.26 0.30 -3.72
CA ARG A 185 -19.20 -0.47 -4.39
C ARG A 185 -19.36 -0.44 -5.91
N PHE A 186 -20.59 -0.50 -6.42
CA PHE A 186 -20.88 -0.30 -7.83
C PHE A 186 -20.51 1.12 -8.25
N LEU A 187 -20.99 2.13 -7.54
CA LEU A 187 -20.70 3.54 -7.83
C LEU A 187 -19.20 3.83 -7.77
N ALA A 188 -18.48 3.42 -6.71
CA ALA A 188 -17.05 3.70 -6.58
C ALA A 188 -16.17 3.03 -7.67
N ARG A 189 -16.69 1.99 -8.35
CA ARG A 189 -16.01 1.32 -9.46
C ARG A 189 -16.37 1.90 -10.82
N ARG A 190 -17.62 2.34 -10.99
CA ARG A 190 -18.14 2.87 -12.28
C ARG A 190 -18.07 4.39 -12.39
N THR A 191 -17.90 5.08 -11.28
CA THR A 191 -17.69 6.53 -11.22
C THR A 191 -16.26 6.79 -10.72
N ASP A 192 -15.54 7.68 -11.38
CA ASP A 192 -14.19 8.09 -10.96
C ASP A 192 -14.20 9.04 -9.74
N ALA A 193 -15.37 9.30 -9.18
CA ALA A 193 -15.56 10.17 -8.03
C ALA A 193 -14.92 9.60 -6.75
N ASN A 194 -13.93 10.33 -6.21
CA ASN A 194 -13.28 10.01 -4.93
C ASN A 194 -14.27 9.99 -3.76
N PHE A 195 -15.35 10.76 -3.84
CA PHE A 195 -16.43 10.78 -2.85
C PHE A 195 -17.00 9.39 -2.57
N ASN A 196 -17.32 8.63 -3.61
CA ASN A 196 -17.90 7.28 -3.49
C ASN A 196 -16.91 6.30 -2.85
N LYS A 197 -15.63 6.38 -3.23
CA LYS A 197 -14.54 5.59 -2.60
C LYS A 197 -14.42 5.91 -1.10
N VAL A 198 -14.68 7.15 -0.70
CA VAL A 198 -14.66 7.55 0.72
C VAL A 198 -15.90 7.06 1.46
N ILE A 199 -17.11 7.18 0.90
CA ILE A 199 -18.34 6.66 1.53
C ILE A 199 -18.24 5.15 1.73
N LEU A 200 -17.83 4.40 0.70
CA LEU A 200 -17.67 2.95 0.78
C LEU A 200 -16.73 2.55 1.93
N ARG A 201 -15.56 3.21 2.02
CA ARG A 201 -14.61 2.99 3.12
C ARG A 201 -15.22 3.31 4.49
N ARG A 202 -16.06 4.34 4.59
CA ARG A 202 -16.74 4.72 5.84
C ARG A 202 -17.85 3.74 6.23
N LEU A 203 -18.54 3.11 5.28
CA LEU A 203 -19.54 2.07 5.56
C LEU A 203 -18.91 0.83 6.23
N PHE A 204 -17.64 0.52 5.92
CA PHE A 204 -16.90 -0.60 6.53
C PHE A 204 -16.43 -0.34 7.98
N MET A 205 -16.47 0.91 8.43
CA MET A 205 -15.94 1.31 9.72
C MET A 205 -16.74 0.73 10.89
N SER A 206 -16.03 0.38 11.97
CA SER A 206 -16.65 0.01 13.25
C SER A 206 -17.38 1.19 13.88
N ARG A 207 -18.29 0.93 14.82
CA ARG A 207 -19.06 1.95 15.55
C ARG A 207 -18.17 3.01 16.21
N ILE A 208 -17.04 2.59 16.79
CA ILE A 208 -16.05 3.51 17.39
C ILE A 208 -15.50 4.51 16.37
N ASN A 209 -15.29 4.08 15.13
CA ASN A 209 -14.78 4.91 14.04
C ASN A 209 -15.88 5.67 13.29
N ARG A 210 -17.15 5.45 13.64
CA ARG A 210 -18.33 6.22 13.20
C ARG A 210 -18.99 6.90 14.40
N PRO A 211 -18.29 7.85 15.06
CA PRO A 211 -18.86 8.62 16.17
C PRO A 211 -20.09 9.42 15.68
N PRO A 212 -21.07 9.65 16.56
CA PRO A 212 -22.23 10.47 16.22
C PRO A 212 -21.82 11.92 15.93
N VAL A 213 -22.64 12.61 15.14
CA VAL A 213 -22.46 14.03 14.80
C VAL A 213 -23.65 14.81 15.35
N SER A 214 -23.39 15.85 16.15
CA SER A 214 -24.43 16.72 16.69
C SER A 214 -24.88 17.78 15.68
N LEU A 215 -26.13 18.24 15.76
CA LEU A 215 -26.64 19.36 14.94
C LEU A 215 -25.79 20.62 15.10
N SER A 216 -25.39 20.95 16.33
CA SER A 216 -24.49 22.08 16.62
C SER A 216 -23.19 22.00 15.84
N ARG A 217 -22.59 20.81 15.76
CA ARG A 217 -21.34 20.59 15.01
C ARG A 217 -21.55 20.78 13.51
N ILE A 218 -22.69 20.33 12.98
CA ILE A 218 -23.04 20.53 11.57
C ILE A 218 -23.12 22.02 11.26
N VAL A 219 -23.88 22.78 12.06
CA VAL A 219 -24.02 24.23 11.91
C VAL A 219 -22.68 24.94 12.05
N SER A 220 -21.87 24.58 13.06
CA SER A 220 -20.54 25.18 13.22
C SER A 220 -19.58 24.85 12.09
N SER A 221 -19.67 23.66 11.49
CA SER A 221 -18.86 23.28 10.32
C SER A 221 -19.30 24.05 9.06
N VAL A 222 -20.59 24.32 8.92
CA VAL A 222 -21.15 25.14 7.85
C VAL A 222 -20.69 26.60 7.98
N LYS A 223 -20.82 27.20 9.16
CA LYS A 223 -20.42 28.61 9.42
C LYS A 223 -18.91 28.88 9.29
N LYS A 224 -18.07 27.84 9.40
CA LYS A 224 -16.61 27.98 9.26
C LYS A 224 -16.15 28.04 7.80
N GLY A 225 -16.98 27.61 6.85
CA GLY A 225 -16.73 27.84 5.43
C GLY A 225 -17.16 29.24 5.00
N SER A 226 -16.76 29.70 3.82
CA SER A 226 -17.38 30.88 3.23
C SER A 226 -18.88 30.60 3.00
N GLU A 227 -19.73 31.58 3.29
CA GLU A 227 -21.19 31.44 3.24
C GLU A 227 -21.68 31.05 1.84
N GLU A 228 -21.06 31.61 0.79
CA GLU A 228 -21.29 31.27 -0.61
C GLU A 228 -20.92 29.81 -0.94
N ALA A 229 -19.83 29.30 -0.35
CA ALA A 229 -19.40 27.93 -0.58
C ALA A 229 -20.26 26.91 0.15
N THR A 230 -21.24 27.31 0.97
CA THR A 230 -22.04 26.38 1.77
C THR A 230 -23.53 26.45 1.46
N ALA A 231 -23.98 27.53 0.82
CA ALA A 231 -25.34 27.68 0.32
C ALA A 231 -25.69 26.52 -0.64
N GLY A 232 -26.79 25.82 -0.35
CA GLY A 232 -27.33 24.75 -1.20
C GLY A 232 -26.57 23.42 -1.17
N LYS A 233 -25.48 23.27 -0.39
CA LYS A 233 -24.76 22.00 -0.29
C LYS A 233 -25.47 20.99 0.62
N THR A 234 -25.51 19.74 0.19
CA THR A 234 -26.06 18.64 0.98
C THR A 234 -25.00 18.11 1.94
N ILE A 235 -25.35 18.01 3.22
CA ILE A 235 -24.43 17.58 4.27
C ILE A 235 -24.51 16.06 4.40
N VAL A 236 -23.38 15.37 4.35
CA VAL A 236 -23.33 13.91 4.33
C VAL A 236 -22.59 13.39 5.56
N VAL A 237 -23.24 12.50 6.31
CA VAL A 237 -22.70 11.86 7.51
C VAL A 237 -22.90 10.35 7.45
N VAL A 238 -21.80 9.59 7.30
CA VAL A 238 -21.85 8.13 7.41
C VAL A 238 -21.84 7.71 8.89
N GLY A 239 -22.97 7.90 9.57
CA GLY A 239 -23.13 7.68 11.00
C GLY A 239 -24.50 8.10 11.50
N THR A 240 -24.62 8.27 12.82
CA THR A 240 -25.84 8.76 13.47
C THR A 240 -25.76 10.25 13.70
N ILE A 241 -26.83 10.97 13.40
CA ILE A 241 -27.00 12.38 13.77
C ILE A 241 -27.79 12.48 15.06
N THR A 242 -27.30 13.28 16.00
CA THR A 242 -27.89 13.52 17.32
C THR A 242 -28.28 14.97 17.50
N ASP A 243 -29.31 15.20 18.29
CA ASP A 243 -29.74 16.55 18.67
C ASP A 243 -28.74 17.22 19.63
N ASP A 244 -28.82 18.54 19.73
CA ASP A 244 -28.12 19.36 20.71
C ASP A 244 -28.99 20.55 21.11
N ASN A 245 -29.58 20.46 22.31
CA ASN A 245 -30.50 21.48 22.85
C ASN A 245 -29.81 22.83 23.10
N ARG A 246 -28.47 22.89 23.12
CA ARG A 246 -27.71 24.14 23.30
C ARG A 246 -27.75 25.02 22.05
N LEU A 247 -27.99 24.42 20.88
CA LEU A 247 -28.30 25.17 19.68
C LEU A 247 -29.77 25.56 19.75
N LEU A 248 -30.09 26.85 19.75
CA LEU A 248 -31.49 27.32 19.86
C LEU A 248 -32.21 27.20 18.52
N GLU A 249 -31.62 27.80 17.48
CA GLU A 249 -32.18 27.84 16.13
C GLU A 249 -31.38 26.92 15.19
N VAL A 250 -32.11 26.05 14.49
CA VAL A 250 -31.54 25.18 13.46
C VAL A 250 -31.81 25.83 12.10
N PRO A 251 -30.78 26.15 11.30
CA PRO A 251 -31.00 26.69 9.96
C PRO A 251 -31.49 25.59 9.01
N LYS A 252 -32.20 26.00 7.95
CA LYS A 252 -32.65 25.10 6.89
C LYS A 252 -31.46 24.45 6.19
N MET A 253 -31.40 23.11 6.18
CA MET A 253 -30.34 22.35 5.53
C MET A 253 -30.82 20.98 5.07
N SER A 254 -30.21 20.45 4.01
CA SER A 254 -30.42 19.07 3.55
C SER A 254 -29.32 18.17 4.09
N ILE A 255 -29.69 17.10 4.80
CA ILE A 255 -28.75 16.20 5.46
C ILE A 255 -28.99 14.75 5.07
N ALA A 256 -27.96 14.08 4.58
CA ALA A 256 -27.95 12.65 4.30
C ALA A 256 -27.16 11.88 5.37
N ALA A 257 -27.79 10.89 6.01
CA ALA A 257 -27.08 10.06 7.00
C ALA A 257 -27.62 8.63 7.11
N LEU A 258 -26.92 7.79 7.88
CA LEU A 258 -27.39 6.42 8.14
C LEU A 258 -28.57 6.39 9.13
N ARG A 259 -28.53 7.24 10.15
CA ARG A 259 -29.54 7.29 11.22
C ARG A 259 -29.69 8.70 11.75
N PHE A 260 -30.90 9.03 12.17
CA PHE A 260 -31.24 10.27 12.87
C PHE A 260 -31.90 9.90 14.20
N THR A 261 -31.58 10.60 15.29
CA THR A 261 -32.41 10.54 16.50
C THR A 261 -33.75 11.20 16.25
N SER A 262 -34.80 10.76 16.93
CA SER A 262 -36.17 11.31 16.78
C SER A 262 -36.22 12.82 16.99
N SER A 263 -35.55 13.30 18.05
CA SER A 263 -35.46 14.73 18.35
C SER A 263 -34.71 15.53 17.27
N ALA A 264 -33.61 14.98 16.73
CA ALA A 264 -32.85 15.65 15.67
C ALA A 264 -33.68 15.75 14.39
N ARG A 265 -34.40 14.68 14.03
CA ARG A 265 -35.31 14.64 12.89
C ARG A 265 -36.38 15.74 13.01
N ALA A 266 -37.10 15.76 14.12
CA ALA A 266 -38.17 16.73 14.35
C ALA A 266 -37.68 18.19 14.26
N ARG A 267 -36.48 18.48 14.76
CA ARG A 267 -35.91 19.84 14.70
C ARG A 267 -35.46 20.25 13.30
N ILE A 268 -34.90 19.33 12.52
CA ILE A 268 -34.53 19.59 11.13
C ILE A 268 -35.79 19.85 10.29
N GLU A 269 -36.81 19.00 10.43
CA GLU A 269 -38.08 19.15 9.72
C GLU A 269 -38.81 20.43 10.12
N LYS A 270 -38.82 20.78 11.42
CA LYS A 270 -39.40 22.04 11.91
C LYS A 270 -38.71 23.28 11.33
N ALA A 271 -37.41 23.20 11.07
CA ALA A 271 -36.65 24.26 10.39
C ALA A 271 -36.88 24.29 8.86
N GLY A 272 -37.75 23.42 8.32
CA GLY A 272 -37.97 23.26 6.89
C GLY A 272 -36.80 22.60 6.16
N GLY A 273 -35.90 21.93 6.89
CA GLY A 273 -34.79 21.16 6.35
C GLY A 273 -35.23 19.80 5.83
N GLU A 274 -34.35 19.17 5.06
CA GLU A 274 -34.63 17.90 4.39
C GLU A 274 -33.73 16.78 4.93
N ILE A 275 -34.30 15.59 5.10
CA ILE A 275 -33.62 14.41 5.62
C ILE A 275 -33.56 13.36 4.51
N LEU A 276 -32.35 12.91 4.19
CA LEU A 276 -32.09 11.97 3.11
C LEU A 276 -31.42 10.70 3.63
N THR A 277 -31.74 9.58 3.00
CA THR A 277 -30.95 8.35 3.13
C THR A 277 -29.79 8.36 2.14
N LEU A 278 -28.79 7.50 2.34
CA LEU A 278 -27.60 7.46 1.48
C LEU A 278 -27.88 6.93 0.06
N ASP A 279 -28.93 6.13 -0.10
CA ASP A 279 -29.46 5.66 -1.39
C ASP A 279 -30.20 6.78 -2.13
N GLN A 280 -31.04 7.56 -1.45
CA GLN A 280 -31.66 8.77 -2.02
C GLN A 280 -30.62 9.80 -2.45
N LEU A 281 -29.57 9.98 -1.65
CA LEU A 281 -28.43 10.83 -2.01
C LEU A 281 -27.75 10.33 -3.29
N ALA A 282 -27.57 9.02 -3.44
CA ALA A 282 -26.91 8.44 -4.61
C ALA A 282 -27.71 8.68 -5.91
N LEU A 283 -29.05 8.75 -5.83
CA LEU A 283 -29.90 9.11 -6.95
C LEU A 283 -29.75 10.59 -7.34
N ARG A 284 -29.65 11.49 -6.35
CA ARG A 284 -29.53 12.94 -6.60
C ARG A 284 -28.15 13.38 -7.05
N ALA A 285 -27.12 12.82 -6.41
CA ALA A 285 -25.73 13.21 -6.61
C ALA A 285 -24.84 11.96 -6.72
N PRO A 286 -24.92 11.20 -7.82
CA PRO A 286 -24.16 9.96 -8.01
C PRO A 286 -22.64 10.18 -7.98
N THR A 287 -22.16 11.37 -8.32
CA THR A 287 -20.74 11.76 -8.25
C THR A 287 -20.37 12.47 -6.93
N GLY A 288 -21.35 12.77 -6.07
CA GLY A 288 -21.15 13.55 -4.85
C GLY A 288 -21.00 15.05 -5.05
N ALA A 289 -21.42 15.59 -6.21
CA ALA A 289 -21.42 17.02 -6.47
C ALA A 289 -22.22 17.79 -5.39
N ASN A 290 -21.74 18.98 -5.00
CA ASN A 290 -22.37 19.85 -3.99
C ASN A 290 -22.62 19.17 -2.64
N THR A 291 -21.76 18.22 -2.24
CA THR A 291 -21.85 17.58 -0.91
C THR A 291 -20.73 18.03 0.03
N ILE A 292 -21.06 18.10 1.33
CA ILE A 292 -20.07 18.31 2.41
C ILE A 292 -20.03 17.07 3.28
N LEU A 293 -18.91 16.36 3.24
CA LEU A 293 -18.75 15.10 3.96
C LEU A 293 -18.14 15.32 5.36
N LEU A 294 -18.97 15.26 6.39
CA LEU A 294 -18.55 15.49 7.78
C LEU A 294 -18.17 14.20 8.50
N ARG A 295 -17.38 14.33 9.58
CA ARG A 295 -17.04 13.25 10.52
C ARG A 295 -17.18 13.74 11.95
N GLY A 296 -17.71 12.88 12.81
CA GLY A 296 -17.77 13.16 14.25
C GLY A 296 -16.39 13.09 14.90
N PRO A 297 -16.25 13.64 16.12
CA PRO A 297 -14.99 13.64 16.85
C PRO A 297 -14.66 12.23 17.38
N LYS A 298 -13.60 11.62 16.83
CA LYS A 298 -13.17 10.25 17.19
C LYS A 298 -12.48 10.18 18.56
N ASN A 299 -11.73 11.21 18.93
CA ASN A 299 -10.84 11.20 20.09
C ASN A 299 -11.51 11.67 21.39
N SER A 300 -12.77 12.08 21.35
CA SER A 300 -13.52 12.57 22.53
C SER A 300 -14.03 11.45 23.45
N ARG A 301 -13.74 10.18 23.14
CA ARG A 301 -14.17 9.03 23.94
C ARG A 301 -13.37 8.92 25.23
N GLU A 302 -14.00 8.40 26.28
CA GLU A 302 -13.36 8.21 27.59
C GLU A 302 -12.10 7.33 27.51
N ALA A 303 -12.16 6.23 26.75
CA ALA A 303 -11.02 5.34 26.55
C ALA A 303 -9.76 6.06 26.04
N VAL A 304 -9.91 7.07 25.18
CA VAL A 304 -8.77 7.80 24.58
C VAL A 304 -8.05 8.67 25.60
N LYS A 305 -8.71 9.06 26.70
CA LYS A 305 -8.08 9.84 27.79
C LYS A 305 -7.01 9.05 28.54
N HIS A 306 -7.08 7.72 28.49
CA HIS A 306 -6.14 6.80 29.15
C HIS A 306 -4.99 6.35 28.24
N PHE A 307 -5.10 6.54 26.93
CA PHE A 307 -4.07 6.08 26.00
C PHE A 307 -2.79 6.90 26.12
N GLY A 308 -1.65 6.21 26.14
CA GLY A 308 -0.33 6.81 26.37
C GLY A 308 -0.10 7.23 27.83
N PHE A 309 -0.75 6.56 28.78
CA PHE A 309 -0.53 6.83 30.20
C PHE A 309 0.90 6.48 30.62
N GLY A 310 1.59 7.45 31.19
CA GLY A 310 2.96 7.34 31.67
C GLY A 310 3.42 8.63 32.38
N PRO A 311 4.67 8.67 32.86
CA PRO A 311 5.22 9.88 33.48
C PRO A 311 5.15 11.09 32.56
N HIS A 312 4.86 12.28 33.11
CA HIS A 312 4.76 13.56 32.37
C HIS A 312 3.77 13.59 31.18
N SER A 313 2.91 12.58 31.04
CA SER A 313 1.99 12.45 29.90
C SER A 313 0.68 13.25 30.04
N GLY A 314 0.35 13.70 31.25
CA GLY A 314 -0.93 14.35 31.57
C GLY A 314 -2.17 13.48 31.28
N LYS A 315 -2.01 12.17 31.06
CA LYS A 315 -3.10 11.26 30.75
C LYS A 315 -3.87 10.83 31.99
N LYS A 316 -5.15 10.54 31.80
CA LYS A 316 -6.05 10.15 32.89
C LYS A 316 -5.66 8.74 33.38
N PRO A 317 -5.45 8.51 34.69
CA PRO A 317 -5.24 7.17 35.22
C PRO A 317 -6.52 6.33 35.16
N LEU A 318 -6.36 5.01 35.04
CA LEU A 318 -7.46 4.04 35.15
C LEU A 318 -7.74 3.74 36.62
N VAL A 319 -8.72 4.42 37.20
CA VAL A 319 -9.11 4.26 38.60
C VAL A 319 -10.60 3.98 38.70
N ALA A 320 -10.98 3.00 39.51
CA ALA A 320 -12.39 2.64 39.74
C ALA A 320 -13.16 3.75 40.48
N SER A 321 -12.57 4.28 41.55
CA SER A 321 -13.17 5.34 42.39
C SER A 321 -12.35 6.62 42.34
N LYS A 322 -13.03 7.77 42.37
CA LYS A 322 -12.38 9.10 42.36
C LYS A 322 -12.57 9.78 43.71
N GLY A 323 -11.48 10.32 44.28
CA GLY A 323 -11.54 11.02 45.57
C GLY A 323 -10.16 11.36 46.13
N ARG A 324 -10.11 11.99 47.31
CA ARG A 324 -8.84 12.42 47.94
C ARG A 324 -7.89 11.25 48.23
N LYS A 325 -8.44 10.08 48.58
CA LYS A 325 -7.70 8.87 48.97
C LYS A 325 -7.33 7.95 47.78
N PHE A 326 -7.74 8.28 46.55
CA PHE A 326 -7.51 7.43 45.37
C PHE A 326 -6.51 8.07 44.42
N GLU A 327 -5.29 7.51 44.33
CA GLU A 327 -4.20 7.93 43.42
C GLU A 327 -3.85 9.43 43.41
N ARG A 328 -3.89 10.10 44.57
CA ARG A 328 -3.50 11.52 44.75
C ARG A 328 -2.36 11.74 45.74
N ALA A 329 -1.68 10.67 46.16
CA ALA A 329 -0.62 10.70 47.17
C ALA A 329 0.79 10.77 46.55
N ARG A 330 1.62 9.74 46.77
CA ARG A 330 2.99 9.67 46.25
C ARG A 330 2.99 9.73 44.71
N GLY A 331 3.91 10.48 44.13
CA GLY A 331 4.03 10.62 42.67
C GLY A 331 3.12 11.69 42.04
N ARG A 332 2.17 12.29 42.77
CA ARG A 332 1.29 13.37 42.25
C ARG A 332 1.60 14.75 42.81
N ARG A 333 2.40 14.84 43.88
CA ARG A 333 2.74 16.09 44.56
C ARG A 333 4.12 16.00 45.20
N ARG A 334 4.86 17.11 45.19
CA ARG A 334 6.24 17.19 45.70
C ARG A 334 6.35 16.84 47.18
N SER A 335 5.34 17.15 47.99
CA SER A 335 5.30 16.84 49.43
C SER A 335 5.24 15.35 49.77
N ARG A 336 5.08 14.45 48.78
CA ARG A 336 5.08 12.99 48.98
C ARG A 336 6.00 12.33 47.97
N GLY A 337 7.32 12.44 48.19
CA GLY A 337 8.36 11.80 47.38
C GLY A 337 8.72 12.61 46.12
N PHE A 338 7.94 12.46 45.06
CA PHE A 338 8.19 13.14 43.78
C PHE A 338 6.88 13.53 43.09
N LYS A 339 6.95 14.39 42.07
CA LYS A 339 5.80 14.84 41.27
C LYS A 339 6.02 14.50 39.81
N VAL A 340 5.14 13.65 39.29
CA VAL A 340 5.04 13.25 37.88
C VAL A 340 4.24 14.26 37.07
#